data_AF-A0A151S0S4-F1
#
_entry.id   AF-A0A151S0S4-F1
#
_cell.length_a   1.000
_cell.length_b   1.000
_cell.length_c   1.000
_cell.angle_alpha   90.00
_cell.angle_beta   90.00
_cell.angle_gamma   90.00
#
_symmetry.space_group_name_H-M   'P 1'
#
loop_
_entity.id
_entity.type
_entity.pdbx_description
1 polymer ?
#
loop_
_entity_poly.entity_id
_entity_poly.type
_entity_poly.pdbx_seq_one_letter_code
_entity_poly.pdbx_strand_id
1 'polypeptide(L)' 'IQRNKVWDLVPIPSDHPITRTQWVFRNKLDEYGIIIRNKAKITAKRCNQDEGIDYDESL' A
#
# COMPACT_ATOMS: atom_id res chain seq x y z
N ILE A 1 -6.64 -13.93 -5.52
CA ILE A 1 -5.74 -12.92 -6.15
C ILE A 1 -5.95 -12.82 -7.67
N GLN A 2 -6.43 -13.88 -8.33
CA GLN A 2 -6.67 -13.91 -9.79
C GLN A 2 -7.85 -13.10 -10.34
N ARG A 3 -8.64 -12.37 -9.54
CA ARG A 3 -9.86 -11.72 -10.08
C ARG A 3 -9.57 -10.57 -11.05
N ASN A 4 -8.43 -9.90 -10.94
CA ASN A 4 -8.11 -8.72 -11.77
C ASN A 4 -6.90 -8.90 -12.70
N LYS A 5 -6.22 -10.07 -12.72
CA LYS A 5 -5.00 -10.33 -13.54
C LYS A 5 -3.86 -9.31 -13.42
N VAL A 6 -3.84 -8.48 -12.37
CA VAL A 6 -2.84 -7.41 -12.21
C VAL A 6 -1.58 -7.91 -11.48
N TRP A 7 -1.66 -9.00 -10.71
CA TRP A 7 -0.58 -9.43 -9.82
C TRP A 7 -0.40 -10.94 -9.80
N ASP A 8 0.85 -11.38 -9.98
CA ASP A 8 1.30 -12.75 -9.75
C ASP A 8 1.97 -12.89 -8.38
N LEU A 9 1.69 -14.00 -7.70
CA LEU A 9 2.34 -14.35 -6.44
C LEU A 9 3.70 -15.00 -6.75
N VAL A 10 4.78 -14.36 -6.31
CA VAL A 10 6.14 -14.88 -6.44
C VAL A 10 6.58 -15.50 -5.10
N PRO A 11 7.28 -16.65 -5.11
CA PRO A 11 7.85 -17.24 -3.90
C PRO A 11 8.88 -16.30 -3.24
N ILE A 12 8.98 -16.43 -1.93
CA ILE A 12 9.88 -15.60 -1.11
C ILE A 12 11.34 -15.99 -1.41
N PRO A 13 12.24 -15.04 -1.72
CA PRO A 13 13.66 -15.33 -1.91
C PRO A 13 14.30 -15.73 -0.57
N SER A 14 15.02 -16.85 -0.55
CA SER A 14 15.68 -17.39 0.65
C SER A 14 16.92 -16.61 1.09
N ASP A 15 17.48 -15.80 0.19
CA ASP A 15 18.78 -15.13 0.39
C ASP A 15 18.68 -13.74 1.06
N HIS A 16 17.47 -13.22 1.29
CA HIS A 16 17.29 -11.85 1.77
C HIS A 16 16.27 -11.76 2.92
N PRO A 17 16.51 -10.89 3.91
CA PRO A 17 15.52 -10.63 4.95
C PRO A 17 14.25 -10.03 4.33
N ILE A 18 13.11 -10.62 4.65
CA ILE A 18 11.82 -10.15 4.15
C ILE A 18 11.50 -8.81 4.81
N THR A 19 11.51 -7.72 4.04
CA THR A 19 10.92 -6.46 4.50
C THR A 19 9.41 -6.67 4.64
N ARG A 20 8.92 -6.60 5.87
CA ARG A 20 7.49 -6.79 6.13
C ARG A 20 6.73 -5.58 5.60
N THR A 21 5.86 -5.78 4.64
CA THR A 21 5.02 -4.71 4.08
C THR A 21 3.62 -4.76 4.69
N GLN A 22 3.05 -3.60 5.03
CA GLN A 22 1.69 -3.44 5.52
C GLN A 22 0.90 -2.50 4.62
N TRP A 23 -0.37 -2.81 4.43
CA TRP A 23 -1.31 -1.95 3.71
C TRP A 23 -2.12 -1.13 4.71
N VAL A 24 -2.20 0.18 4.47
CA VAL A 24 -3.06 1.11 5.20
C VAL A 24 -4.18 1.55 4.27
N PHE A 25 -5.41 1.22 4.62
CA PHE A 25 -6.60 1.63 3.88
C PHE A 25 -7.26 2.82 4.59
N ARG A 26 -7.65 3.84 3.84
CA ARG A 26 -8.37 5.00 4.35
C ARG A 26 -9.47 5.39 3.38
N ASN A 27 -10.68 5.51 3.90
CA ASN A 27 -11.82 6.00 3.13
C ASN A 27 -11.92 7.51 3.31
N LYS A 28 -12.08 8.23 2.20
CA LYS A 28 -12.55 9.62 2.21
C LYS A 28 -14.07 9.58 2.19
N LEU A 29 -14.67 10.24 3.15
CA LEU A 29 -16.12 10.39 3.27
C LEU A 29 -16.50 11.82 2.85
N ASP A 30 -17.71 11.99 2.31
CA ASP A 30 -18.33 13.31 2.16
C ASP A 30 -18.98 13.79 3.47
N GLU A 31 -19.64 14.94 3.41
CA GLU A 31 -20.37 15.54 4.54
C GLU A 31 -21.53 14.67 5.05
N TYR A 32 -22.01 13.74 4.23
CA TYR A 32 -23.09 12.81 4.54
C TYR A 32 -22.58 11.42 4.97
N GLY A 33 -21.26 11.25 5.08
CA GLY A 33 -20.64 9.98 5.47
C GLY A 33 -20.58 8.93 4.35
N ILE A 34 -20.79 9.32 3.09
CA ILE A 34 -20.71 8.43 1.93
C ILE A 34 -19.25 8.33 1.46
N ILE A 35 -18.80 7.12 1.15
CA ILE A 35 -17.44 6.87 0.68
C ILE A 35 -17.28 7.42 -0.73
N ILE A 36 -16.56 8.53 -0.86
CA ILE A 36 -16.26 9.17 -2.15
C ILE A 36 -14.96 8.65 -2.76
N ARG A 37 -14.01 8.17 -1.95
CA ARG A 37 -12.75 7.60 -2.45
C ARG A 37 -12.14 6.63 -1.44
N ASN A 38 -11.72 5.46 -1.92
CA ASN A 38 -10.88 4.56 -1.16
C ASN A 38 -9.41 4.87 -1.48
N LYS A 39 -8.60 5.10 -0.46
CA LYS A 39 -7.14 5.24 -0.59
C LYS A 39 -6.47 4.03 0.04
N ALA A 40 -5.43 3.54 -0.61
CA ALA A 40 -4.57 2.49 -0.10
C ALA A 40 -3.13 2.98 -0.16
N LYS A 41 -2.38 2.83 0.94
CA LYS A 41 -0.95 3.12 0.99
C LYS A 41 -0.20 1.87 1.43
N ILE A 42 0.86 1.54 0.71
CA ILE A 42 1.79 0.48 1.08
C ILE A 42 2.88 1.10 1.96
N THR A 43 3.08 0.55 3.15
CA THR A 43 4.14 0.98 4.08
C THR A 43 5.05 -0.20 4.40
N ALA A 44 6.36 -0.02 4.26
CA ALA A 44 7.33 -0.97 4.76
C ALA A 44 7.42 -0.84 6.30
N LYS A 45 7.14 -1.93 7.02
CA LYS A 45 7.26 -1.99 8.47
C LYS A 45 8.75 -2.12 8.83
N ARG A 46 9.40 -0.97 9.02
CA ARG A 46 10.73 -0.77 9.62
C ARG A 46 11.85 -1.63 9.00
N CYS A 47 12.34 -1.19 7.85
CA CYS A 47 13.77 -0.88 7.76
C CYS A 47 13.87 0.62 8.08
N ASN A 48 14.90 1.09 8.78
CA ASN A 48 15.03 2.51 9.16
C ASN A 48 14.78 3.41 7.94
N GLN A 49 13.57 3.97 7.83
CA GLN A 49 13.21 4.89 6.77
C GLN A 49 13.66 6.27 7.25
N ASP A 50 14.63 6.84 6.56
CA ASP A 50 14.84 8.29 6.60
C ASP A 50 13.60 8.98 6.02
N GLU A 51 13.28 10.13 6.58
CA GLU A 51 12.08 10.92 6.32
C GLU A 51 11.94 11.29 4.83
N GLY A 52 10.72 11.06 4.29
CA GLY A 52 10.21 11.83 3.15
C GLY A 52 10.50 11.29 1.75
N ILE A 53 9.58 10.46 1.23
CA ILE A 53 9.17 10.58 -0.18
C ILE A 53 7.64 10.51 -0.21
N ASP A 54 7.02 11.68 -0.28
CA ASP A 54 5.60 11.80 -0.59
C ASP A 54 5.45 11.63 -2.10
N TYR A 55 4.95 10.48 -2.53
CA TYR A 55 4.49 10.31 -3.90
C TYR A 55 3.11 10.95 -3.96
N ASP A 56 3.08 12.25 -4.19
CA ASP A 56 1.85 12.92 -4.61
C ASP A 56 1.43 12.29 -5.94
N GLU A 57 0.34 11.54 -5.92
CA GLU A 57 -0.41 11.19 -7.13
C GLU A 57 -0.91 12.51 -7.71
N SER A 58 -0.10 13.14 -8.56
CA SER A 58 -0.58 14.18 -9.46
C SER A 58 -1.73 13.59 -10.27
N LEU A 59 -2.89 14.25 -10.17
CA LEU A 59 -4.18 13.94 -10.82
C LEU A 59 -4.08 13.28 -12.20
#